data_AF-A0A4Q6AXE0-F1
#
_entry.id   AF-A0A4Q6AXE0-F1
#
_cell.length_a   1.000
_cell.length_b   1.000
_cell.length_c   1.000
_cell.angle_alpha   90.00
_cell.angle_beta   90.00
_cell.angle_gamma   90.00
#
_symmetry.space_group_name_H-M   'P 1'
#
loop_
_entity.id
_entity.type
_entity.pdbx_description
1 polymer ?
#
loop_
_entity_poly.entity_id
_entity_poly.type
_entity_poly.pdbx_seq_one_letter_code
_entity_poly.pdbx_strand_id
1 'polypeptide(L)'
;MKEAAKAAGLTEVGRLSTDPKAPLCDCISSHTCRRSFATNYYLQGFPTIDLMKITGHRQESAFMRYIKVSKLDAAQRLAAHVQKRLVLE
;
A
#
# COMPACT_ATOMS: atom_id res chain seq x y z
N MET A 1 -10.94 0.70 12.02
CA MET A 1 -10.35 1.16 10.73
C MET A 1 -10.83 2.55 10.37
N LYS A 2 -12.15 2.77 10.24
CA LYS A 2 -12.71 4.10 9.98
C LYS A 2 -12.37 5.12 11.07
N GLU A 3 -12.53 4.75 12.34
CA GLU A 3 -12.11 5.60 13.47
C GLU A 3 -10.63 5.99 13.42
N ALA A 4 -9.74 5.02 13.15
CA ALA A 4 -8.31 5.28 13.02
C ALA A 4 -8.01 6.20 11.82
N ALA A 5 -8.67 5.99 10.68
CA ALA A 5 -8.54 6.85 9.51
C ALA A 5 -9.07 8.27 9.76
N LYS A 6 -10.16 8.39 10.51
CA LYS A 6 -10.74 9.66 10.94
C LYS A 6 -9.78 10.40 11.87
N ALA A 7 -9.20 9.71 12.85
CA ALA A 7 -8.18 10.27 13.74
C ALA A 7 -6.91 10.69 12.98
N ALA A 8 -6.58 10.00 11.89
CA ALA A 8 -5.48 10.34 10.99
C ALA A 8 -5.83 11.47 9.98
N GLY A 9 -7.03 12.06 10.06
CA GLY A 9 -7.41 13.21 9.24
C GLY A 9 -7.84 12.87 7.81
N LEU A 10 -8.22 11.63 7.50
CA LEU A 10 -8.73 11.24 6.18
C LEU A 10 -10.18 11.73 5.98
N THR A 11 -10.37 13.05 5.87
CA THR A 11 -11.70 13.70 5.83
C THR A 11 -12.08 14.29 4.47
N GLU A 12 -11.22 14.17 3.46
CA GLU A 12 -11.54 14.60 2.09
C GLU A 12 -12.80 13.89 1.55
N VAL A 13 -13.60 14.57 0.74
CA VAL A 13 -14.85 14.05 0.16
C VAL A 13 -14.70 13.83 -1.35
N GLY A 14 -15.70 13.23 -1.99
CA GLY A 14 -15.74 13.06 -3.46
C GLY A 14 -15.00 11.83 -3.99
N ARG A 15 -14.66 10.87 -3.12
CA ARG A 15 -13.92 9.66 -3.51
C ARG A 15 -14.79 8.57 -4.11
N LEU A 16 -16.06 8.49 -3.72
CA LEU A 16 -17.06 7.56 -4.28
C LEU A 16 -18.09 8.34 -5.08
N SER A 17 -18.37 7.90 -6.31
CA SER A 17 -19.42 8.50 -7.15
C SER A 17 -20.81 8.23 -6.60
N THR A 18 -21.01 7.08 -5.93
CA THR A 18 -22.28 6.69 -5.31
C THR A 18 -22.62 7.51 -4.07
N ASP A 19 -21.60 8.02 -3.37
CA ASP A 19 -21.77 8.91 -2.23
C ASP A 19 -20.65 9.98 -2.21
N PRO A 20 -20.81 11.06 -2.99
CA PRO A 20 -19.78 12.09 -3.11
C PRO A 20 -19.56 12.89 -1.83
N LYS A 21 -20.51 12.87 -0.88
CA LYS A 21 -20.42 13.63 0.38
C LYS A 21 -19.78 12.82 1.50
N ALA A 22 -19.68 11.50 1.36
CA ALA A 22 -18.97 10.67 2.33
C ALA A 22 -17.50 11.10 2.45
N PRO A 23 -16.99 11.31 3.67
CA PRO A 23 -15.57 11.53 3.89
C PRO A 23 -14.78 10.24 3.58
N LEU A 24 -13.50 10.39 3.21
CA LEU A 24 -12.65 9.27 2.80
C LEU A 24 -12.59 8.18 3.88
N CYS A 25 -12.51 8.55 5.16
CA CYS A 25 -12.52 7.58 6.26
C CYS A 25 -13.74 6.65 6.23
N ASP A 26 -14.90 7.13 5.78
CA ASP A 26 -16.13 6.35 5.66
C ASP A 26 -16.17 5.49 4.41
N CYS A 27 -15.40 5.86 3.38
CA CYS A 27 -15.23 5.09 2.15
C CYS A 27 -14.31 3.86 2.33
N ILE A 28 -13.58 3.76 3.45
CA ILE A 28 -12.62 2.68 3.69
C ILE A 28 -13.33 1.37 4.03
N SER A 29 -12.90 0.30 3.35
CA SER A 29 -13.34 -1.08 3.60
C SER A 29 -12.16 -1.97 3.98
N SER A 30 -12.47 -3.21 4.41
CA SER A 30 -11.45 -4.24 4.66
C SER A 30 -10.55 -4.49 3.45
N HIS A 31 -11.08 -4.36 2.22
CA HIS A 31 -10.29 -4.50 1.01
C HIS A 31 -9.22 -3.41 0.90
N THR A 32 -9.57 -2.15 1.19
CA THR A 32 -8.64 -1.03 1.21
C THR A 32 -7.53 -1.26 2.23
N CYS A 33 -7.88 -1.67 3.45
CA CYS A 33 -6.90 -1.88 4.51
C CYS A 33 -5.95 -3.05 4.20
N ARG A 34 -6.48 -4.19 3.71
CA ARG A 34 -5.63 -5.33 3.30
C ARG A 34 -4.66 -4.94 2.18
N ARG A 35 -5.10 -4.07 1.26
CA ARG A 35 -4.27 -3.58 0.16
C ARG A 35 -3.16 -2.65 0.65
N SER A 36 -3.49 -1.71 1.54
CA SER A 36 -2.52 -0.83 2.19
C SER A 36 -1.49 -1.63 2.99
N PHE A 37 -1.95 -2.61 3.77
CA PHE A 37 -1.10 -3.55 4.50
C PHE A 37 -0.08 -4.23 3.55
N ALA A 38 -0.56 -4.87 2.49
CA ALA A 38 0.30 -5.59 1.56
C ALA A 38 1.33 -4.68 0.88
N THR A 39 0.90 -3.48 0.46
CA THR A 39 1.77 -2.52 -0.24
C THR A 39 2.86 -1.97 0.68
N ASN A 40 2.49 -1.58 1.91
CA ASN A 40 3.43 -0.99 2.86
C ASN A 40 4.51 -1.98 3.32
N TYR A 41 4.12 -3.22 3.65
CA TYR A 41 5.10 -4.24 4.04
C TYR A 41 6.00 -4.67 2.88
N TYR A 42 5.45 -4.69 1.66
CA TYR A 42 6.28 -4.89 0.47
C TYR A 42 7.30 -3.76 0.28
N LEU A 43 6.95 -2.51 0.60
CA LEU A 43 7.87 -1.36 0.60
C LEU A 43 8.95 -1.42 1.67
N GLN A 44 8.67 -2.07 2.79
CA GLN A 44 9.65 -2.32 3.85
C GLN A 44 10.57 -3.52 3.57
N GLY A 45 10.40 -4.21 2.44
CA GLY A 45 11.23 -5.36 2.06
C GLY A 45 10.80 -6.68 2.69
N PHE A 46 9.58 -6.78 3.22
CA PHE A 46 9.06 -8.04 3.75
C PHE A 46 8.93 -9.09 2.62
N PRO A 47 9.21 -10.39 2.88
CA PRO A 47 9.16 -11.42 1.85
C PRO A 47 7.83 -11.48 1.09
N THR A 48 7.91 -11.33 -0.24
CA THR A 48 6.75 -11.35 -1.14
C THR A 48 5.91 -12.62 -1.00
N ILE A 49 6.56 -13.78 -0.92
CA ILE A 49 5.89 -15.08 -0.79
C ILE A 49 5.03 -15.15 0.46
N ASP A 50 5.50 -14.59 1.58
CA ASP A 50 4.76 -14.61 2.83
C ASP A 50 3.61 -13.59 2.82
N LEU A 51 3.80 -12.41 2.22
CA LEU A 51 2.68 -11.49 1.97
C LEU A 51 1.61 -12.14 1.08
N MET A 52 2.01 -12.89 0.05
CA MET A 52 1.08 -13.62 -0.79
C MET A 52 0.28 -14.67 0.00
N LYS A 53 0.93 -15.43 0.89
CA LYS A 53 0.24 -16.39 1.79
C LYS A 53 -0.73 -15.69 2.72
N ILE A 54 -0.29 -14.64 3.43
CA ILE A 54 -1.12 -13.88 4.38
C ILE A 54 -2.32 -13.26 3.67
N THR A 55 -2.10 -12.73 2.48
CA THR A 55 -3.15 -12.10 1.70
C THR A 55 -3.92 -13.10 0.84
N GLY A 56 -3.59 -14.38 0.79
CA GLY A 56 -4.31 -15.37 -0.03
C GLY A 56 -4.18 -15.17 -1.54
N HIS A 57 -3.10 -14.57 -2.03
CA HIS A 57 -2.81 -14.51 -3.47
C HIS A 57 -2.03 -15.76 -3.91
N ARG A 58 -2.55 -16.47 -4.91
CA ARG A 58 -1.91 -17.67 -5.46
C ARG A 58 -0.90 -17.38 -6.56
N GLN A 59 -1.20 -16.38 -7.40
CA GLN A 59 -0.37 -16.00 -8.54
C GLN A 59 0.37 -14.71 -8.24
N GLU A 60 1.66 -14.70 -8.51
CA GLU A 60 2.50 -13.52 -8.32
C GLU A 60 2.01 -12.33 -9.16
N SER A 61 1.64 -12.56 -10.42
CA SER A 61 1.11 -11.49 -11.28
C SER A 61 -0.14 -10.82 -10.71
N ALA A 62 -1.01 -11.59 -10.01
CA ALA A 62 -2.17 -11.04 -9.33
C ALA A 62 -1.77 -10.22 -8.10
N PHE A 63 -0.80 -10.69 -7.32
CA PHE A 63 -0.26 -9.95 -6.18
C PHE A 63 0.42 -8.64 -6.60
N MET A 64 1.22 -8.68 -7.67
CA MET A 64 1.91 -7.49 -8.20
C MET A 64 0.95 -6.43 -8.72
N ARG A 65 -0.20 -6.82 -9.30
CA ARG A 65 -1.29 -5.87 -9.64
C ARG A 65 -2.05 -5.38 -8.40
N TYR A 66 -2.13 -6.20 -7.37
CA TYR A 66 -2.82 -5.88 -6.13
C TYR A 66 -2.09 -4.78 -5.36
N ILE A 67 -0.78 -4.93 -5.12
CA ILE A 67 0.02 -3.88 -4.48
C ILE A 67 0.10 -2.62 -5.35
N LYS A 68 0.15 -1.45 -4.70
CA LYS A 68 0.19 -0.15 -5.40
C LYS A 68 1.54 0.55 -5.24
N VAL A 69 2.57 -0.08 -5.81
CA VAL A 69 3.91 0.52 -5.89
C VAL A 69 3.92 1.59 -6.98
N SER A 70 4.30 2.81 -6.63
CA SER A 70 4.40 3.93 -7.56
C SER A 70 5.78 3.97 -8.25
N LYS A 71 5.89 4.80 -9.30
CA LYS A 71 7.19 5.08 -9.95
C LYS A 71 8.18 5.72 -8.98
N LEU A 72 7.70 6.58 -8.08
CA LEU A 72 8.53 7.24 -7.07
C LEU A 72 9.08 6.22 -6.06
N ASP A 73 8.25 5.29 -5.60
CA ASP A 73 8.69 4.22 -4.69
C ASP A 73 9.80 3.37 -5.33
N ALA A 74 9.64 3.02 -6.61
CA ALA A 74 10.65 2.27 -7.35
C ALA A 74 11.96 3.06 -7.48
N ALA A 75 11.89 4.36 -7.78
CA ALA A 75 13.06 5.24 -7.85
C ALA A 75 13.77 5.36 -6.50
N GLN A 76 13.03 5.50 -5.40
CA GLN A 76 13.60 5.56 -4.05
C GLN A 76 14.33 4.27 -3.67
N ARG A 77 13.77 3.10 -3.99
CA ARG A 77 14.43 1.81 -3.76
C ARG A 77 15.73 1.69 -4.56
N LEU A 78 15.73 2.12 -5.82
CA LEU A 78 16.94 2.12 -6.64
C LEU A 78 18.00 3.05 -6.05
N ALA A 79 17.61 4.27 -5.67
CA ALA A 79 18.51 5.21 -5.01
C ALA A 79 19.11 4.62 -3.71
N ALA A 80 18.28 4.03 -2.85
CA ALA A 80 18.74 3.38 -1.62
C ALA A 80 19.70 2.22 -1.90
N HIS A 81 19.44 1.41 -2.93
CA HIS A 81 20.32 0.32 -3.35
C HIS A 81 21.69 0.84 -3.80
N VAL A 82 21.71 1.89 -4.62
CA VAL A 82 22.96 2.53 -5.09
C VAL A 82 23.73 3.12 -3.92
N GLN A 83 23.08 3.85 -3.01
CA GLN A 83 23.72 4.43 -1.82
C GLN A 83 24.33 3.36 -0.91
N LYS A 84 23.60 2.27 -0.65
CA LYS A 84 24.12 1.18 0.18
C LYS A 84 25.38 0.56 -0.40
N ARG A 85 25.50 0.50 -1.73
CA ARG A 85 26.71 -0.02 -2.41
C ARG A 85 27.91 0.91 -2.23
N LEU A 86 27.71 2.22 -2.28
CA LEU A 86 28.78 3.22 -2.13
C LEU A 86 29.36 3.31 -0.71
N VAL A 87 28.61 2.88 0.31
CA VAL A 87 29.05 2.90 1.72
C VAL A 87 29.77 1.61 2.12
N LEU A 88 29.70 0.57 1.28
CA LEU A 88 30.33 -0.73 1.51
C LEU A 88 31.67 -0.88 0.75
N GLU A 89 32.11 0.17 0.06
CA GLU A 89 33.44 0.34 -0.54
C GLU A 89 34.24 1.37 0.27
#